data_AF-A0A2B4SFW3-F1
#
_entry.id   AF-A0A2B4SFW3-F1
#
_cell.length_a   1.000
_cell.length_b   1.000
_cell.length_c   1.000
_cell.angle_alpha   90.00
_cell.angle_beta   90.00
_cell.angle_gamma   90.00
#
_symmetry.space_group_name_H-M   'P 1'
#
loop_
_entity.id
_entity.type
_entity.pdbx_description
1 polymer ?
#
loop_
_entity_poly.entity_id
_entity_poly.type
_entity_poly.pdbx_seq_one_letter_code
_entity_poly.pdbx_strand_id
1 'polypeptide(L)'
;MDSVGLEDNLRHEEGFVFSRFSKDNEDDCQWRSCQNNGVCAFDKQHYACSCHVPWTGSFCETKLVWYNFTSLGAEGRNGPESNAGHRGTGLRDVQVIDGKQEWIVPFTGRFQVEACGASGGKGFQNGGRGAKINGIVLLEKGVKLVILVGQKGVSPSGGSSGSGGGGTFVVYSPQMRPLLVAGGGGGGRSKYGLPGNDQVNGSGNAGGGIGEGGRICVDPSKGIEPDSGTGAGINGSGGCFDRVHPREICSMQVCNKGGKSFIAGGKGGEVAGCDGGFGGGGACNNFAGGGGGYTGGGIDFDEEKGGGGGSYVENATWSITKGGCDEGDGYVSFHNED
;
A
#
# COMPACT_ATOMS: atom_id res chain seq x y z
N MET A 1 -56.11 -46.16 -37.34
CA MET A 1 -56.44 -44.94 -36.56
C MET A 1 -55.18 -44.54 -35.81
N ASP A 2 -54.07 -44.36 -36.51
CA ASP A 2 -53.70 -43.20 -37.36
C ASP A 2 -53.24 -42.01 -36.52
N SER A 3 -51.97 -41.70 -36.77
CA SER A 3 -51.16 -40.53 -36.46
C SER A 3 -51.82 -39.20 -36.80
N VAL A 4 -51.65 -38.18 -35.94
CA VAL A 4 -51.29 -36.75 -36.20
C VAL A 4 -51.07 -36.16 -34.78
N GLY A 5 -50.03 -35.44 -34.38
CA GLY A 5 -49.01 -34.64 -35.05
C GLY A 5 -48.78 -33.42 -34.13
N LEU A 6 -47.68 -33.41 -33.39
CA LEU A 6 -47.22 -32.26 -32.59
C LEU A 6 -45.73 -32.00 -32.85
N GLU A 7 -45.24 -32.41 -34.01
CA GLU A 7 -43.85 -32.21 -34.47
C GLU A 7 -43.66 -30.93 -35.31
N ASP A 8 -44.72 -30.20 -35.67
CA ASP A 8 -44.62 -29.14 -36.68
C ASP A 8 -44.25 -27.73 -36.18
N ASN A 9 -43.71 -27.55 -34.97
CA ASN A 9 -43.37 -26.19 -34.48
C ASN A 9 -42.04 -26.04 -33.73
N LEU A 10 -41.08 -26.95 -33.88
CA LEU A 10 -39.73 -26.75 -33.33
C LEU A 10 -38.75 -26.38 -34.44
N ARG A 11 -38.52 -25.06 -34.59
CA ARG A 11 -37.42 -24.54 -35.40
C ARG A 11 -36.10 -25.06 -34.84
N HIS A 12 -35.38 -25.82 -35.65
CA HIS A 12 -34.01 -26.24 -35.36
C HIS A 12 -33.07 -25.05 -35.62
N GLU A 13 -32.38 -24.59 -34.59
CA GLU A 13 -31.19 -23.73 -34.74
C GLU A 13 -29.94 -24.57 -34.40
N GLU A 14 -28.84 -24.35 -35.13
CA GLU A 14 -27.56 -25.01 -34.86
C GLU A 14 -27.06 -24.64 -33.44
N GLY A 15 -26.88 -25.65 -32.58
CA GLY A 15 -26.22 -25.48 -31.27
C GLY A 15 -26.87 -26.17 -30.08
N PHE A 16 -28.09 -26.73 -30.19
CA PHE A 16 -28.75 -27.43 -29.08
C PHE A 16 -28.93 -28.94 -29.33
N VAL A 17 -28.56 -29.74 -28.33
CA VAL A 17 -28.84 -31.19 -28.26
C VAL A 17 -29.93 -31.40 -27.21
N PHE A 18 -31.01 -32.09 -27.55
CA PHE A 18 -32.03 -32.51 -26.58
C PHE A 18 -31.77 -33.97 -26.18
N SER A 19 -31.69 -34.25 -24.88
CA SER A 19 -31.63 -35.61 -24.33
C SER A 19 -32.83 -35.90 -23.40
N ARG A 20 -33.39 -37.10 -23.54
CA ARG A 20 -34.52 -37.63 -22.77
C ARG A 20 -34.05 -38.17 -21.41
N PHE A 21 -34.72 -37.77 -20.33
CA PHE A 21 -34.38 -38.15 -18.95
C PHE A 21 -34.92 -39.52 -18.53
N SER A 22 -34.10 -40.27 -17.77
CA SER A 22 -34.57 -41.21 -16.74
C SER A 22 -34.07 -40.74 -15.37
N LYS A 23 -34.98 -40.79 -14.40
CA LYS A 23 -34.82 -40.44 -12.99
C LYS A 23 -33.80 -41.39 -12.34
N ASP A 24 -32.75 -40.84 -11.72
CA ASP A 24 -32.04 -41.32 -10.51
C ASP A 24 -30.57 -40.85 -10.52
N ASN A 25 -30.15 -40.16 -9.45
CA ASN A 25 -28.83 -39.52 -9.21
C ASN A 25 -28.50 -38.29 -10.08
N GLU A 26 -29.06 -37.14 -9.69
CA GLU A 26 -28.74 -35.82 -10.24
C GLU A 26 -27.32 -35.39 -9.86
N ASP A 27 -26.37 -35.61 -10.76
CA ASP A 27 -25.10 -34.88 -10.77
C ASP A 27 -25.39 -33.46 -11.34
N ASP A 28 -25.56 -32.47 -10.47
CA ASP A 28 -25.89 -31.07 -10.86
C ASP A 28 -24.79 -30.45 -11.76
N CYS A 29 -23.60 -31.08 -11.82
CA CYS A 29 -22.54 -30.76 -12.77
C CYS A 29 -22.87 -31.11 -14.25
N GLN A 30 -23.93 -31.87 -14.52
CA GLN A 30 -24.41 -32.11 -15.89
C GLN A 30 -25.29 -30.97 -16.43
N TRP A 31 -25.89 -30.16 -15.55
CA TRP A 31 -26.88 -29.13 -15.93
C TRP A 31 -26.41 -27.69 -15.68
N ARG A 32 -25.45 -27.51 -14.75
CA ARG A 32 -24.83 -26.22 -14.46
C ARG A 32 -23.34 -26.29 -14.81
N SER A 33 -22.94 -25.51 -15.81
CA SER A 33 -21.55 -25.45 -16.25
C SER A 33 -20.83 -24.30 -15.55
N CYS A 34 -19.66 -24.57 -14.99
CA CYS A 34 -18.72 -23.52 -14.63
C CYS A 34 -18.12 -22.92 -15.91
N GLN A 35 -18.18 -21.60 -16.06
CA GLN A 35 -17.60 -20.88 -17.18
C GLN A 35 -16.08 -20.80 -17.05
N ASN A 36 -15.41 -20.36 -18.12
CA ASN A 36 -13.98 -20.01 -18.11
C ASN A 36 -13.06 -21.10 -17.53
N ASN A 37 -13.34 -22.35 -17.92
CA ASN A 37 -12.65 -23.56 -17.46
C ASN A 37 -12.75 -23.81 -15.95
N GLY A 38 -13.74 -23.25 -15.25
CA GLY A 38 -14.00 -23.61 -13.86
C GLY A 38 -14.30 -25.10 -13.68
N VAL A 39 -13.86 -25.67 -12.56
CA VAL A 39 -14.11 -27.08 -12.23
C VAL A 39 -15.39 -27.17 -11.43
N CYS A 40 -16.35 -27.95 -11.91
CA CYS A 40 -17.57 -28.24 -11.17
C CYS A 40 -17.31 -29.30 -10.09
N ALA A 41 -17.78 -29.02 -8.87
CA ALA A 41 -17.82 -29.98 -7.78
C ALA A 41 -19.25 -30.12 -7.26
N PHE A 42 -19.68 -31.37 -7.05
CA PHE A 42 -20.97 -31.72 -6.46
C PHE A 42 -20.76 -32.67 -5.28
N ASP A 43 -21.13 -32.25 -4.06
CA ASP A 43 -21.17 -33.12 -2.87
C ASP A 43 -22.54 -33.06 -2.21
N LYS A 44 -23.18 -34.23 -2.07
CA LYS A 44 -24.42 -34.48 -1.30
C LYS A 44 -25.40 -33.30 -1.27
N GLN A 45 -25.80 -32.80 -2.45
CA GLN A 45 -26.78 -31.73 -2.70
C GLN A 45 -26.25 -30.28 -2.84
N HIS A 46 -24.94 -30.04 -2.84
CA HIS A 46 -24.39 -28.70 -3.10
C HIS A 46 -23.51 -28.67 -4.35
N TYR A 47 -23.93 -27.88 -5.34
CA TYR A 47 -23.14 -27.47 -6.50
C TYR A 47 -22.21 -26.32 -6.13
N ALA A 48 -20.93 -26.41 -6.51
CA ALA A 48 -19.99 -25.31 -6.42
C ALA A 48 -18.98 -25.32 -7.57
N CYS A 49 -18.67 -24.12 -8.09
CA CYS A 49 -17.59 -23.93 -9.04
C CYS A 49 -16.28 -23.58 -8.33
N SER A 50 -15.22 -24.30 -8.69
CA SER A 50 -13.85 -23.89 -8.40
C SER A 50 -13.29 -23.15 -9.61
N CYS A 51 -13.16 -21.83 -9.48
CA CYS A 51 -12.74 -20.97 -10.60
C CYS A 51 -11.22 -20.91 -10.75
N HIS A 52 -10.77 -21.01 -12.00
CA HIS A 52 -9.38 -20.70 -12.34
C HIS A 52 -9.18 -19.20 -12.41
N VAL A 53 -8.12 -18.70 -11.76
CA VAL A 53 -7.74 -17.28 -11.83
C VAL A 53 -7.44 -16.91 -13.30
N PRO A 54 -7.96 -15.78 -13.83
CA PRO A 54 -8.54 -14.63 -13.14
C PRO A 54 -10.06 -14.65 -12.93
N TRP A 55 -10.75 -15.79 -12.91
CA TRP A 55 -12.21 -15.82 -12.82
C TRP A 55 -12.75 -16.04 -11.40
N THR A 56 -13.91 -15.45 -11.12
CA THR A 56 -14.67 -15.55 -9.88
C THR A 56 -16.18 -15.52 -10.17
N GLY A 57 -17.01 -15.62 -9.14
CA GLY A 57 -18.46 -15.75 -9.25
C GLY A 57 -18.93 -17.19 -9.09
N SER A 58 -20.24 -17.38 -8.89
CA SER A 58 -20.82 -18.70 -8.64
C SER A 58 -20.68 -19.66 -9.82
N PHE A 59 -20.48 -19.12 -11.01
CA PHE A 59 -20.27 -19.84 -12.27
C PHE A 59 -18.95 -19.45 -12.95
N CYS A 60 -18.01 -18.83 -12.24
CA CYS A 60 -16.75 -18.33 -12.80
C CYS A 60 -16.94 -17.33 -13.95
N GLU A 61 -18.02 -16.58 -13.95
CA GLU A 61 -18.45 -15.65 -14.99
C GLU A 61 -17.78 -14.28 -14.92
N THR A 62 -17.19 -13.94 -13.77
CA THR A 62 -16.65 -12.59 -13.51
C THR A 62 -15.13 -12.60 -13.55
N LYS A 63 -14.51 -11.75 -14.37
CA LYS A 63 -13.05 -11.56 -14.39
C LYS A 63 -12.63 -10.67 -13.21
N LEU A 64 -11.63 -11.10 -12.45
CA LEU A 64 -10.91 -10.31 -11.47
C LEU A 64 -10.07 -9.27 -12.21
N VAL A 65 -10.57 -8.04 -12.20
CA VAL A 65 -9.91 -6.89 -12.83
C VAL A 65 -9.31 -5.93 -11.81
N TRP A 66 -9.49 -6.15 -10.50
CA TRP A 66 -8.96 -5.28 -9.45
C TRP A 66 -8.25 -6.05 -8.33
N TYR A 67 -7.06 -5.57 -7.96
CA TYR A 67 -6.29 -6.03 -6.80
C TYR A 67 -5.96 -4.81 -5.94
N ASN A 68 -6.62 -4.66 -4.79
CA ASN A 68 -6.48 -3.50 -3.91
C ASN A 68 -5.82 -3.86 -2.57
N PHE A 69 -4.65 -3.30 -2.33
CA PHE A 69 -3.86 -3.47 -1.12
C PHE A 69 -4.04 -2.26 -0.22
N THR A 70 -4.42 -2.51 1.04
CA THR A 70 -4.62 -1.48 2.07
C THR A 70 -3.79 -1.82 3.32
N SER A 71 -3.88 -1.01 4.37
CA SER A 71 -3.32 -1.32 5.70
C SER A 71 -3.98 -2.53 6.38
N LEU A 72 -5.05 -3.09 5.80
CA LEU A 72 -5.85 -4.18 6.39
C LEU A 72 -6.40 -3.85 7.78
N GLY A 73 -6.65 -2.56 8.02
CA GLY A 73 -7.16 -2.05 9.30
C GLY A 73 -6.11 -1.93 10.39
N ALA A 74 -4.82 -2.16 10.09
CA ALA A 74 -3.74 -1.87 11.01
C ALA A 74 -3.48 -0.36 11.09
N GLU A 75 -3.21 0.12 12.29
CA GLU A 75 -2.95 1.53 12.58
C GLU A 75 -1.65 1.70 13.40
N GLY A 76 -1.07 2.90 13.35
CA GLY A 76 0.14 3.23 14.11
C GLY A 76 1.42 2.69 13.48
N ARG A 77 2.37 2.25 14.32
CA ARG A 77 3.74 1.93 13.88
C ARG A 77 3.96 0.55 13.28
N ASN A 78 3.11 -0.42 13.61
CA ASN A 78 3.24 -1.79 13.15
C ASN A 78 2.30 -2.02 11.97
N GLY A 79 2.74 -2.81 11.00
CA GLY A 79 1.89 -3.23 9.89
C GLY A 79 0.91 -4.33 10.29
N PRO A 80 0.05 -4.78 9.36
CA PRO A 80 -0.93 -5.83 9.63
C PRO A 80 -0.28 -7.18 9.96
N GLU A 81 -0.95 -7.95 10.80
CA GLU A 81 -0.49 -9.29 11.23
C GLU A 81 -1.15 -10.44 10.46
N SER A 82 -2.20 -10.14 9.67
CA SER A 82 -2.93 -11.16 8.92
C SER A 82 -3.52 -10.60 7.62
N ASN A 83 -3.89 -11.50 6.71
CA ASN A 83 -4.58 -11.17 5.45
C ASN A 83 -6.11 -11.18 5.56
N ALA A 84 -6.68 -11.21 6.78
CA ALA A 84 -8.11 -11.40 6.98
C ALA A 84 -8.99 -10.36 6.26
N GLY A 85 -8.50 -9.13 6.10
CA GLY A 85 -9.15 -8.06 5.35
C GLY A 85 -9.33 -8.32 3.84
N HIS A 86 -8.63 -9.32 3.29
CA HIS A 86 -8.76 -9.75 1.89
C HIS A 86 -9.77 -10.89 1.68
N ARG A 87 -10.48 -11.31 2.73
CA ARG A 87 -11.44 -12.42 2.61
C ARG A 87 -12.51 -12.08 1.57
N GLY A 88 -12.69 -12.97 0.60
CA GLY A 88 -13.66 -12.79 -0.47
C GLY A 88 -13.17 -11.95 -1.66
N THR A 89 -11.91 -11.51 -1.67
CA THR A 89 -11.30 -10.81 -2.81
C THR A 89 -10.32 -11.72 -3.56
N GLY A 90 -9.84 -11.25 -4.71
CA GLY A 90 -8.76 -11.90 -5.47
C GLY A 90 -7.39 -11.92 -4.76
N LEU A 91 -7.30 -11.39 -3.53
CA LEU A 91 -6.08 -11.31 -2.72
C LEU A 91 -6.07 -12.28 -1.52
N ARG A 92 -7.04 -13.18 -1.41
CA ARG A 92 -7.17 -14.11 -0.26
C ARG A 92 -5.92 -14.96 0.01
N ASP A 93 -5.12 -15.25 -1.02
CA ASP A 93 -3.94 -16.12 -0.93
C ASP A 93 -2.62 -15.33 -0.70
N VAL A 94 -2.71 -13.99 -0.61
CA VAL A 94 -1.58 -13.11 -0.25
C VAL A 94 -1.09 -13.45 1.15
N GLN A 95 0.22 -13.58 1.29
CA GLN A 95 0.85 -13.79 2.60
C GLN A 95 1.16 -12.45 3.25
N VAL A 96 1.00 -12.36 4.58
CA VAL A 96 1.39 -11.19 5.37
C VAL A 96 2.55 -11.57 6.28
N ILE A 97 3.71 -10.98 6.04
CA ILE A 97 4.96 -11.25 6.77
C ILE A 97 5.54 -9.92 7.23
N ASP A 98 5.69 -9.74 8.54
CA ASP A 98 6.21 -8.52 9.16
C ASP A 98 5.50 -7.23 8.65
N GLY A 99 4.17 -7.27 8.51
CA GLY A 99 3.38 -6.15 8.01
C GLY A 99 3.39 -5.97 6.49
N LYS A 100 4.18 -6.76 5.75
CA LYS A 100 4.27 -6.68 4.28
C LYS A 100 3.41 -7.75 3.63
N GLN A 101 2.73 -7.38 2.55
CA GLN A 101 1.86 -8.23 1.76
C GLN A 101 2.64 -8.78 0.57
N GLU A 102 2.82 -10.10 0.51
CA GLU A 102 3.50 -10.77 -0.60
C GLU A 102 2.49 -11.31 -1.61
N TRP A 103 2.53 -10.78 -2.83
CA TRP A 103 1.60 -11.10 -3.90
C TRP A 103 2.32 -11.74 -5.08
N ILE A 104 1.79 -12.86 -5.56
CA ILE A 104 2.23 -13.51 -6.80
C ILE A 104 1.26 -13.12 -7.90
N VAL A 105 1.77 -12.50 -8.95
CA VAL A 105 0.99 -12.05 -10.10
C VAL A 105 0.30 -13.27 -10.72
N PRO A 106 -1.04 -13.30 -10.78
CA PRO A 106 -1.76 -14.52 -11.13
C PRO A 106 -1.80 -14.84 -12.63
N PHE A 107 -1.63 -13.81 -13.47
CA PHE A 107 -1.63 -13.92 -14.92
C PHE A 107 -0.80 -12.79 -15.54
N THR A 108 -0.31 -13.01 -16.76
CA THR A 108 0.42 -11.99 -17.50
C THR A 108 -0.55 -10.97 -18.07
N GLY A 109 -0.32 -9.68 -17.84
CA GLY A 109 -1.19 -8.62 -18.35
C GLY A 109 -0.68 -7.22 -18.05
N ARG A 110 -1.30 -6.23 -18.69
CA ARG A 110 -1.09 -4.81 -18.38
C ARG A 110 -1.96 -4.42 -17.21
N PHE A 111 -1.35 -3.76 -16.25
CA PHE A 111 -2.02 -3.24 -15.06
C PHE A 111 -1.86 -1.73 -15.00
N GLN A 112 -2.97 -1.00 -14.95
CA GLN A 112 -2.96 0.36 -14.43
C GLN A 112 -2.73 0.28 -12.92
N VAL A 113 -1.73 1.01 -12.44
CA VAL A 113 -1.32 1.05 -11.04
C VAL A 113 -1.58 2.43 -10.48
N GLU A 114 -2.26 2.48 -9.35
CA GLU A 114 -2.37 3.67 -8.53
C GLU A 114 -1.87 3.37 -7.12
N ALA A 115 -1.04 4.25 -6.57
CA ALA A 115 -0.52 4.07 -5.22
C ALA A 115 -0.50 5.39 -4.46
N CYS A 116 -0.76 5.31 -3.17
CA CYS A 116 -0.77 6.45 -2.26
C CYS A 116 0.11 6.20 -1.05
N GLY A 117 0.95 7.18 -0.71
CA GLY A 117 1.59 7.26 0.61
C GLY A 117 0.57 7.70 1.67
N ALA A 118 0.85 7.41 2.94
CA ALA A 118 -0.04 7.82 4.02
C ALA A 118 0.15 9.29 4.42
N SER A 119 -0.87 9.89 5.03
CA SER A 119 -0.77 11.25 5.58
C SER A 119 -0.02 11.30 6.91
N GLY A 120 0.61 12.44 7.17
CA GLY A 120 1.11 12.78 8.49
C GLY A 120 -0.02 13.03 9.48
N GLY A 121 0.29 12.87 10.76
CA GLY A 121 -0.60 13.20 11.85
C GLY A 121 -0.81 14.70 12.01
N LYS A 122 -1.97 15.06 12.53
CA LYS A 122 -2.33 16.42 12.92
C LYS A 122 -1.71 16.75 14.29
N GLY A 123 -1.04 17.89 14.35
CA GLY A 123 -0.67 18.57 15.59
C GLY A 123 -1.50 19.83 15.77
N PHE A 124 -0.86 20.97 16.07
CA PHE A 124 -1.52 22.28 16.01
C PHE A 124 -2.07 22.60 14.61
N GLN A 125 -1.39 22.13 13.57
CA GLN A 125 -1.83 22.16 12.18
C GLN A 125 -1.93 20.76 11.60
N ASN A 126 -2.60 20.62 10.45
CA ASN A 126 -2.75 19.34 9.78
C ASN A 126 -1.39 18.82 9.27
N GLY A 127 -1.22 17.50 9.29
CA GLY A 127 -0.10 16.84 8.63
C GLY A 127 -0.18 16.96 7.10
N GLY A 128 0.95 16.72 6.45
CA GLY A 128 1.03 16.64 5.00
C GLY A 128 0.31 15.40 4.47
N ARG A 129 -0.23 15.48 3.26
CA ARG A 129 -0.80 14.33 2.54
C ARG A 129 0.31 13.51 1.88
N GLY A 130 0.06 12.23 1.64
CA GLY A 130 0.98 11.37 0.88
C GLY A 130 1.05 11.73 -0.60
N ALA A 131 2.14 11.35 -1.25
CA ALA A 131 2.28 11.43 -2.70
C ALA A 131 1.40 10.38 -3.38
N LYS A 132 0.84 10.74 -4.54
CA LYS A 132 0.03 9.85 -5.38
C LYS A 132 0.81 9.46 -6.62
N ILE A 133 0.86 8.18 -6.95
CA ILE A 133 1.51 7.64 -8.15
C ILE A 133 0.43 7.06 -9.07
N ASN A 134 0.57 7.29 -10.38
CA ASN A 134 -0.25 6.63 -11.39
C ASN A 134 0.62 6.20 -12.59
N GLY A 135 0.40 4.99 -13.09
CA GLY A 135 1.11 4.50 -14.26
C GLY A 135 0.61 3.15 -14.76
N ILE A 136 1.31 2.59 -15.76
CA ILE A 136 0.98 1.27 -16.34
C ILE A 136 2.24 0.40 -16.33
N VAL A 137 2.07 -0.84 -15.86
CA VAL A 137 3.11 -1.88 -15.85
C VAL A 137 2.63 -3.14 -16.57
N LEU A 138 3.52 -3.80 -17.31
CA LEU A 138 3.30 -5.16 -17.77
C LEU A 138 3.87 -6.10 -16.70
N LEU A 139 3.02 -6.92 -16.08
CA LEU A 139 3.46 -7.92 -15.11
C LEU A 139 3.29 -9.31 -15.71
N GLU A 140 4.29 -10.16 -15.52
CA GLU A 140 4.26 -11.55 -15.94
C GLU A 140 3.70 -12.45 -14.83
N LYS A 141 2.94 -13.47 -15.22
CA LYS A 141 2.47 -14.50 -14.29
C LYS A 141 3.64 -15.09 -13.49
N GLY A 142 3.44 -15.22 -12.18
CA GLY A 142 4.43 -15.81 -11.28
C GLY A 142 5.46 -14.81 -10.73
N VAL A 143 5.50 -13.57 -11.25
CA VAL A 143 6.29 -12.50 -10.62
C VAL A 143 5.79 -12.28 -9.19
N LYS A 144 6.72 -12.19 -8.24
CA LYS A 144 6.42 -11.91 -6.84
C LYS A 144 6.71 -10.44 -6.51
N LEU A 145 5.70 -9.76 -5.96
CA LEU A 145 5.79 -8.41 -5.44
C LEU A 145 5.62 -8.41 -3.92
N VAL A 146 6.45 -7.62 -3.23
CA VAL A 146 6.31 -7.31 -1.80
C VAL A 146 5.74 -5.91 -1.69
N ILE A 147 4.60 -5.80 -1.03
CA ILE A 147 3.81 -4.58 -0.91
C ILE A 147 3.76 -4.18 0.55
N LEU A 148 4.25 -2.98 0.84
CA LEU A 148 4.09 -2.34 2.15
C LEU A 148 3.16 -1.15 1.96
N VAL A 149 2.04 -1.13 2.67
CA VAL A 149 1.10 -0.01 2.64
C VAL A 149 1.37 0.90 3.83
N GLY A 150 1.64 2.18 3.55
CA GLY A 150 1.90 3.17 4.58
C GLY A 150 0.67 3.40 5.46
N GLN A 151 0.89 3.60 6.76
CA GLN A 151 -0.15 3.97 7.72
C GLN A 151 -0.02 5.44 8.12
N LYS A 152 -1.15 6.07 8.46
CA LYS A 152 -1.21 7.46 8.91
C LYS A 152 -0.43 7.65 10.21
N GLY A 153 0.27 8.79 10.31
CA GLY A 153 0.95 9.18 11.56
C GLY A 153 -0.04 9.52 12.68
N VAL A 154 0.32 9.22 13.93
CA VAL A 154 -0.52 9.54 15.09
C VAL A 154 -0.80 11.04 15.16
N SER A 155 -2.05 11.37 15.50
CA SER A 155 -2.54 12.74 15.73
C SER A 155 -2.86 12.90 17.23
N PRO A 156 -1.91 13.37 18.06
CA PRO A 156 -2.11 13.43 19.51
C PRO A 156 -3.22 14.41 19.90
N SER A 157 -3.94 14.09 20.99
CA SER A 157 -4.94 14.99 21.57
C SER A 157 -4.30 16.18 22.30
N GLY A 158 -5.02 17.30 22.41
CA GLY A 158 -4.62 18.43 23.26
C GLY A 158 -3.69 19.48 22.65
N GLY A 159 -3.42 19.44 21.34
CA GLY A 159 -2.57 20.44 20.66
C GLY A 159 -1.08 20.18 20.88
N SER A 160 -0.56 19.12 20.26
CA SER A 160 0.87 18.78 20.25
C SER A 160 1.41 18.83 18.81
N SER A 161 2.53 18.16 18.55
CA SER A 161 3.05 17.89 17.21
C SER A 161 2.46 16.59 16.66
N GLY A 162 2.20 16.52 15.36
CA GLY A 162 1.78 15.29 14.69
C GLY A 162 2.97 14.44 14.25
N SER A 163 2.78 13.13 14.15
CA SER A 163 3.81 12.21 13.64
C SER A 163 3.88 12.19 12.11
N GLY A 164 4.95 11.64 11.55
CA GLY A 164 5.05 11.37 10.12
C GLY A 164 4.23 10.16 9.70
N GLY A 165 3.61 10.25 8.52
CA GLY A 165 2.96 9.12 7.85
C GLY A 165 3.97 8.22 7.15
N GLY A 166 3.63 6.96 6.96
CA GLY A 166 4.50 6.02 6.26
C GLY A 166 4.44 6.13 4.74
N GLY A 167 5.53 5.72 4.09
CA GLY A 167 5.56 5.50 2.65
C GLY A 167 4.91 4.18 2.26
N THR A 168 4.42 4.11 1.02
CA THR A 168 3.88 2.89 0.41
C THR A 168 4.86 2.37 -0.64
N PHE A 169 5.21 1.08 -0.57
CA PHE A 169 6.27 0.47 -1.37
C PHE A 169 5.71 -0.72 -2.15
N VAL A 170 6.09 -0.83 -3.42
CA VAL A 170 5.92 -2.04 -4.23
C VAL A 170 7.28 -2.44 -4.77
N VAL A 171 7.73 -3.64 -4.41
CA VAL A 171 9.12 -4.07 -4.64
C VAL A 171 9.13 -5.48 -5.22
N TYR A 172 9.96 -5.72 -6.25
CA TYR A 172 10.18 -7.04 -6.81
C TYR A 172 10.95 -7.95 -5.84
N SER A 173 10.49 -9.19 -5.68
CA SER A 173 11.19 -10.23 -4.91
C SER A 173 11.75 -11.31 -5.85
N PRO A 174 12.98 -11.83 -5.61
CA PRO A 174 13.85 -11.60 -4.45
C PRO A 174 14.85 -10.45 -4.59
N GLN A 175 14.90 -9.75 -5.74
CA GLN A 175 15.94 -8.74 -6.00
C GLN A 175 15.80 -7.46 -5.15
N MET A 176 14.66 -7.29 -4.47
CA MET A 176 14.33 -6.14 -3.63
C MET A 176 14.46 -4.80 -4.35
N ARG A 177 14.18 -4.81 -5.66
CA ARG A 177 14.22 -3.62 -6.51
C ARG A 177 12.85 -2.94 -6.53
N PRO A 178 12.75 -1.64 -6.21
CA PRO A 178 11.46 -0.97 -6.18
C PRO A 178 10.85 -0.85 -7.59
N LEU A 179 9.57 -1.19 -7.71
CA LEU A 179 8.72 -0.82 -8.85
C LEU A 179 8.23 0.61 -8.66
N LEU A 180 7.70 0.90 -7.46
CA LEU A 180 7.30 2.25 -7.05
C LEU A 180 7.45 2.42 -5.54
N VAL A 181 7.61 3.68 -5.12
CA VAL A 181 7.50 4.11 -3.73
C VAL A 181 6.75 5.43 -3.67
N ALA A 182 5.61 5.49 -3.02
CA ALA A 182 4.85 6.71 -2.78
C ALA A 182 5.21 7.27 -1.39
N GLY A 183 5.80 8.47 -1.35
CA GLY A 183 6.22 9.11 -0.11
C GLY A 183 5.06 9.48 0.82
N GLY A 184 5.23 9.24 2.12
CA GLY A 184 4.31 9.66 3.17
C GLY A 184 4.47 11.14 3.53
N GLY A 185 3.40 11.74 4.08
CA GLY A 185 3.42 13.13 4.53
C GLY A 185 4.09 13.32 5.90
N GLY A 186 4.71 14.47 6.12
CA GLY A 186 5.25 14.87 7.41
C GLY A 186 4.16 15.31 8.39
N GLY A 187 4.43 15.23 9.68
CA GLY A 187 3.51 15.69 10.72
C GLY A 187 3.36 17.20 10.77
N GLY A 188 2.20 17.67 11.24
CA GLY A 188 1.93 19.09 11.44
C GLY A 188 2.29 19.57 12.85
N ARG A 189 2.72 20.83 12.98
CA ARG A 189 2.88 21.51 14.27
C ARG A 189 2.49 22.98 14.08
N SER A 190 3.41 23.93 14.23
CA SER A 190 3.16 25.37 14.03
C SER A 190 2.78 25.70 12.59
N LYS A 191 3.25 24.88 11.64
CA LYS A 191 2.87 24.91 10.22
C LYS A 191 2.32 23.55 9.77
N TYR A 192 1.64 23.56 8.63
CA TYR A 192 1.22 22.35 7.95
C TYR A 192 2.44 21.45 7.67
N GLY A 193 2.29 20.15 7.93
CA GLY A 193 3.31 19.18 7.56
C GLY A 193 3.54 19.19 6.05
N LEU A 194 4.78 18.97 5.62
CA LEU A 194 5.09 18.94 4.19
C LEU A 194 4.52 17.65 3.57
N PRO A 195 3.92 17.74 2.37
CA PRO A 195 3.40 16.57 1.69
C PRO A 195 4.53 15.64 1.24
N GLY A 196 4.18 14.36 1.06
CA GLY A 196 5.02 13.40 0.36
C GLY A 196 5.42 13.97 -1.01
N ASN A 197 6.72 13.91 -1.32
CA ASN A 197 7.31 14.63 -2.43
C ASN A 197 7.14 13.85 -3.75
N ASP A 198 7.07 14.56 -4.87
CA ASP A 198 7.07 13.97 -6.21
C ASP A 198 8.48 13.67 -6.75
N GLN A 199 9.51 14.02 -5.98
CA GLN A 199 10.91 13.75 -6.29
C GLN A 199 11.46 12.60 -5.47
N VAL A 200 12.59 12.04 -5.94
CA VAL A 200 13.38 11.02 -5.25
C VAL A 200 13.79 11.48 -3.84
N ASN A 201 14.14 12.75 -3.67
CA ASN A 201 14.54 13.31 -2.38
C ASN A 201 13.32 13.69 -1.53
N GLY A 202 13.47 13.56 -0.22
CA GLY A 202 12.47 14.02 0.75
C GLY A 202 12.25 15.53 0.65
N SER A 203 11.11 16.00 1.15
CA SER A 203 10.79 17.43 1.19
C SER A 203 11.26 18.09 2.48
N GLY A 204 11.47 19.40 2.42
CA GLY A 204 12.00 20.22 3.52
C GLY A 204 13.53 20.32 3.50
N ASN A 205 14.07 21.24 4.32
CA ASN A 205 15.51 21.54 4.35
C ASN A 205 16.37 20.36 4.81
N ALA A 206 15.75 19.32 5.38
CA ALA A 206 16.42 18.14 5.93
C ALA A 206 15.94 16.82 5.29
N GLY A 207 15.33 16.88 4.10
CA GLY A 207 14.92 15.67 3.36
C GLY A 207 16.08 14.71 3.14
N GLY A 208 15.81 13.41 3.16
CA GLY A 208 16.85 12.42 2.89
C GLY A 208 17.29 12.42 1.43
N GLY A 209 18.51 11.91 1.20
CA GLY A 209 19.06 11.63 -0.12
C GLY A 209 19.45 10.14 -0.24
N ILE A 210 19.47 9.61 -1.47
CA ILE A 210 20.03 8.28 -1.80
C ILE A 210 19.46 7.13 -0.93
N GLY A 211 18.18 7.22 -0.56
CA GLY A 211 17.50 6.17 0.19
C GLY A 211 17.85 6.04 1.68
N GLU A 212 18.58 6.99 2.27
CA GLU A 212 19.17 6.88 3.61
C GLU A 212 18.25 7.24 4.79
N GLY A 213 17.10 7.90 4.55
CA GLY A 213 16.28 8.47 5.62
C GLY A 213 16.47 9.97 5.77
N GLY A 214 15.49 10.61 6.40
CA GLY A 214 15.49 12.05 6.67
C GLY A 214 16.50 12.44 7.74
N ARG A 215 16.92 13.71 7.70
CA ARG A 215 17.91 14.31 8.61
C ARG A 215 17.27 15.38 9.48
N ILE A 216 18.04 15.93 10.42
CA ILE A 216 17.62 17.07 11.24
C ILE A 216 18.60 18.21 11.03
N CYS A 217 18.14 19.27 10.38
CA CYS A 217 18.93 20.50 10.21
C CYS A 217 18.54 21.48 11.31
N VAL A 218 19.50 21.86 12.16
CA VAL A 218 19.29 22.83 13.24
C VAL A 218 20.07 24.11 13.00
N ASP A 219 19.61 25.20 13.61
CA ASP A 219 20.40 26.41 13.80
C ASP A 219 20.97 26.40 15.25
N PRO A 220 22.27 26.14 15.43
CA PRO A 220 22.89 26.07 16.76
C PRO A 220 22.75 27.36 17.58
N SER A 221 22.50 28.51 16.93
CA SER A 221 22.36 29.79 17.62
C SER A 221 21.05 29.91 18.42
N LYS A 222 20.03 29.10 18.09
CA LYS A 222 18.70 29.16 18.74
C LYS A 222 18.62 28.36 20.04
N GLY A 223 19.55 27.46 20.31
CA GLY A 223 19.63 26.70 21.56
C GLY A 223 18.43 25.77 21.85
N ILE A 224 17.60 25.46 20.85
CA ILE A 224 16.44 24.56 20.97
C ILE A 224 16.81 23.22 20.33
N GLU A 225 16.59 22.11 21.05
CA GLU A 225 16.73 20.76 20.51
C GLU A 225 15.40 20.30 19.88
N PRO A 226 15.35 20.04 18.55
CA PRO A 226 14.19 19.43 17.92
C PRO A 226 14.20 17.92 18.19
N ASP A 227 13.63 17.55 19.31
CA ASP A 227 13.49 16.17 19.72
C ASP A 227 12.25 15.56 19.03
N SER A 228 12.47 14.96 17.87
CA SER A 228 11.48 14.14 17.17
C SER A 228 12.17 13.10 16.30
N GLY A 229 11.38 12.28 15.62
CA GLY A 229 11.87 11.29 14.68
C GLY A 229 11.79 11.75 13.23
N THR A 230 12.84 11.52 12.46
CA THR A 230 12.79 11.64 11.00
C THR A 230 12.17 10.39 10.36
N GLY A 231 11.67 10.56 9.13
CA GLY A 231 11.15 9.45 8.34
C GLY A 231 12.27 8.63 7.70
N ALA A 232 12.00 7.35 7.47
CA ALA A 232 12.95 6.42 6.87
C ALA A 232 12.88 6.39 5.34
N GLY A 233 14.00 6.01 4.73
CA GLY A 233 14.09 5.68 3.32
C GLY A 233 13.86 4.20 3.04
N ILE A 234 14.12 3.78 1.80
CA ILE A 234 14.09 2.38 1.40
C ILE A 234 15.22 1.57 2.06
N ASN A 235 16.42 2.15 2.18
CA ASN A 235 17.61 1.47 2.70
C ASN A 235 17.96 1.93 4.12
N GLY A 236 18.05 3.23 4.35
CA GLY A 236 18.44 3.80 5.63
C GLY A 236 17.25 4.22 6.50
N SER A 237 17.38 3.96 7.80
CA SER A 237 16.37 4.32 8.80
C SER A 237 16.45 5.80 9.15
N GLY A 238 15.34 6.38 9.60
CA GLY A 238 15.37 7.70 10.23
C GLY A 238 15.99 7.66 11.62
N GLY A 239 16.04 8.82 12.28
CA GLY A 239 16.49 8.92 13.65
C GLY A 239 16.25 10.29 14.26
N CYS A 240 17.11 10.65 15.21
CA CYS A 240 16.92 11.77 16.13
C CYS A 240 18.04 12.79 15.98
N PHE A 241 17.86 13.91 16.67
CA PHE A 241 18.88 14.95 16.80
C PHE A 241 20.17 14.37 17.40
N ASP A 242 21.31 14.63 16.76
CA ASP A 242 22.62 14.19 17.26
C ASP A 242 23.10 15.12 18.39
N ARG A 243 22.97 14.64 19.63
CA ARG A 243 23.45 15.33 20.84
C ARG A 243 24.97 15.21 21.03
N VAL A 244 25.61 14.26 20.36
CA VAL A 244 27.06 14.03 20.42
C VAL A 244 27.78 15.06 19.56
N HIS A 245 27.23 15.39 18.39
CA HIS A 245 27.77 16.38 17.46
C HIS A 245 26.77 17.50 17.15
N PRO A 246 26.36 18.32 18.15
CA PRO A 246 25.29 19.32 17.98
C PRO A 246 25.66 20.49 17.04
N ARG A 247 26.92 20.57 16.59
CA ARG A 247 27.40 21.54 15.61
C ARG A 247 27.40 21.01 14.17
N GLU A 248 27.18 19.71 13.99
CA GLU A 248 27.06 19.11 12.67
C GLU A 248 25.67 19.42 12.09
N ILE A 249 25.65 20.26 11.06
CA ILE A 249 24.42 20.70 10.41
C ILE A 249 23.86 19.54 9.58
N CYS A 250 22.54 19.35 9.66
CA CYS A 250 21.83 18.33 8.89
C CYS A 250 22.38 16.93 9.15
N SER A 251 22.51 16.59 10.44
CA SER A 251 22.93 15.28 10.93
C SER A 251 21.77 14.57 11.63
N MET A 252 21.96 13.30 11.92
CA MET A 252 21.06 12.53 12.77
C MET A 252 21.82 11.36 13.40
N GLN A 253 21.28 10.84 14.49
CA GLN A 253 21.72 9.58 15.08
C GLN A 253 20.55 8.59 15.14
N VAL A 254 20.82 7.31 14.88
CA VAL A 254 19.79 6.27 14.93
C VAL A 254 19.20 6.20 16.34
N CYS A 255 17.88 6.20 16.42
CA CYS A 255 17.13 6.14 17.68
C CYS A 255 15.78 5.45 17.46
N ASN A 256 15.02 5.25 18.53
CA ASN A 256 13.70 4.62 18.43
C ASN A 256 12.62 5.57 17.87
N LYS A 257 12.80 6.89 17.93
CA LYS A 257 11.83 7.86 17.38
C LYS A 257 11.87 7.92 15.87
N GLY A 258 13.01 7.61 15.25
CA GLY A 258 13.13 7.50 13.80
C GLY A 258 12.40 6.27 13.26
N GLY A 259 11.78 6.43 12.09
CA GLY A 259 11.20 5.28 11.40
C GLY A 259 12.27 4.26 10.99
N LYS A 260 11.90 3.00 10.86
CA LYS A 260 12.75 1.95 10.26
C LYS A 260 12.57 1.93 8.75
N SER A 261 13.66 1.69 8.03
CA SER A 261 13.64 1.57 6.57
C SER A 261 12.82 0.37 6.11
N PHE A 262 12.45 0.37 4.82
CA PHE A 262 11.74 -0.75 4.21
C PHE A 262 12.47 -2.08 4.42
N ILE A 263 13.78 -2.12 4.16
CA ILE A 263 14.61 -3.32 4.37
C ILE A 263 14.74 -3.72 5.85
N ALA A 264 14.59 -2.77 6.77
CA ALA A 264 14.62 -2.99 8.22
C ALA A 264 13.22 -3.21 8.83
N GLY A 265 12.22 -3.56 8.01
CA GLY A 265 10.88 -3.91 8.48
C GLY A 265 9.83 -2.81 8.37
N GLY A 266 10.22 -1.56 8.10
CA GLY A 266 9.28 -0.46 7.84
C GLY A 266 8.50 0.05 9.05
N LYS A 267 8.85 -0.37 10.28
CA LYS A 267 8.17 0.09 11.49
C LYS A 267 8.24 1.61 11.64
N GLY A 268 7.14 2.21 12.08
CA GLY A 268 7.13 3.61 12.50
C GLY A 268 7.97 3.86 13.76
N GLY A 269 8.38 5.11 13.92
CA GLY A 269 9.05 5.60 15.12
C GLY A 269 8.20 5.42 16.39
N GLU A 270 8.87 5.39 17.54
CA GLU A 270 8.26 5.06 18.83
C GLU A 270 8.37 6.20 19.83
N VAL A 271 7.21 6.72 20.21
CA VAL A 271 7.00 7.63 21.35
C VAL A 271 5.59 7.38 21.87
N ALA A 272 5.44 7.17 23.18
CA ALA A 272 4.13 6.91 23.80
C ALA A 272 3.08 7.96 23.39
N GLY A 273 2.03 7.51 22.69
CA GLY A 273 0.94 8.37 22.21
C GLY A 273 1.29 9.26 21.00
N CYS A 274 2.46 9.06 20.40
CA CYS A 274 3.04 9.91 19.35
C CYS A 274 3.81 9.08 18.31
N ASP A 275 3.45 7.82 18.11
CA ASP A 275 4.13 6.92 17.17
C ASP A 275 4.07 7.42 15.72
N GLY A 276 5.12 7.11 14.96
CA GLY A 276 5.12 7.27 13.50
C GLY A 276 4.29 6.18 12.82
N GLY A 277 3.81 6.47 11.61
CA GLY A 277 3.09 5.48 10.81
C GLY A 277 3.99 4.37 10.28
N PHE A 278 3.48 3.13 10.23
CA PHE A 278 4.10 2.02 9.50
C PHE A 278 4.37 2.41 8.04
N GLY A 279 5.50 1.97 7.48
CA GLY A 279 6.10 2.55 6.28
C GLY A 279 7.20 3.58 6.57
N GLY A 280 7.73 3.55 7.80
CA GLY A 280 8.90 4.33 8.20
C GLY A 280 8.62 5.78 8.57
N GLY A 281 7.41 6.15 8.98
CA GLY A 281 7.13 7.47 9.54
C GLY A 281 7.88 7.69 10.86
N GLY A 282 8.38 8.90 11.09
CA GLY A 282 9.01 9.30 12.35
C GLY A 282 7.97 9.69 13.41
N ALA A 283 8.28 9.41 14.68
CA ALA A 283 7.43 9.79 15.80
C ALA A 283 7.50 11.30 16.11
N CYS A 284 6.41 11.84 16.63
CA CYS A 284 6.40 13.18 17.21
C CYS A 284 6.97 13.22 18.62
N ASN A 285 7.41 14.40 19.04
CA ASN A 285 7.49 14.78 20.45
C ASN A 285 7.36 16.31 20.55
N ASN A 286 8.42 17.05 20.92
CA ASN A 286 8.33 18.52 20.93
C ASN A 286 8.34 19.11 19.51
N PHE A 287 8.73 18.33 18.50
CA PHE A 287 8.59 18.64 17.07
C PHE A 287 7.77 17.58 16.33
N ALA A 288 7.31 17.93 15.13
CA ALA A 288 6.62 16.99 14.25
C ALA A 288 7.56 15.89 13.75
N GLY A 289 6.98 14.75 13.37
CA GLY A 289 7.71 13.63 12.78
C GLY A 289 7.83 13.74 11.24
N GLY A 290 8.92 13.23 10.69
CA GLY A 290 9.13 13.17 9.23
C GLY A 290 8.42 11.98 8.56
N GLY A 291 7.91 12.16 7.35
CA GLY A 291 7.22 11.10 6.59
C GLY A 291 8.16 10.04 6.01
N GLY A 292 7.76 8.77 5.98
CA GLY A 292 8.54 7.70 5.34
C GLY A 292 8.47 7.75 3.81
N GLY A 293 9.35 7.02 3.11
CA GLY A 293 9.30 6.96 1.65
C GLY A 293 10.59 6.41 1.04
N TYR A 294 10.89 6.81 -0.20
CA TYR A 294 12.10 6.37 -0.87
C TYR A 294 13.35 6.87 -0.13
N THR A 295 13.36 8.13 0.28
CA THR A 295 14.46 8.79 1.01
C THR A 295 14.12 9.24 2.42
N GLY A 296 12.85 9.22 2.81
CA GLY A 296 12.39 9.73 4.11
C GLY A 296 12.41 11.27 4.22
N GLY A 297 11.51 11.80 5.04
CA GLY A 297 11.35 13.23 5.32
C GLY A 297 12.12 13.63 6.57
N GLY A 298 12.76 14.79 6.52
CA GLY A 298 13.48 15.35 7.66
C GLY A 298 12.60 16.17 8.58
N ILE A 299 13.23 16.92 9.49
CA ILE A 299 12.57 17.92 10.31
C ILE A 299 12.97 19.32 9.83
N ASP A 300 11.98 20.15 9.51
CA ASP A 300 12.19 21.56 9.22
C ASP A 300 12.14 22.33 10.55
N PHE A 301 13.31 22.69 11.05
CA PHE A 301 13.47 23.31 12.36
C PHE A 301 12.89 24.73 12.42
N ASP A 302 13.06 25.54 11.37
CA ASP A 302 12.63 26.94 11.38
C ASP A 302 11.12 27.09 11.33
N GLU A 303 10.46 26.18 10.60
CA GLU A 303 8.99 26.15 10.49
C GLU A 303 8.33 25.12 11.42
N GLU A 304 9.15 24.43 12.21
CA GLU A 304 8.78 23.40 13.19
C GLU A 304 7.90 22.27 12.64
N LYS A 305 8.00 21.94 11.35
CA LYS A 305 7.14 20.98 10.64
C LYS A 305 7.89 19.73 10.19
N GLY A 306 7.16 18.63 10.00
CA GLY A 306 7.72 17.42 9.42
C GLY A 306 7.87 17.55 7.90
N GLY A 307 9.00 17.09 7.38
CA GLY A 307 9.22 16.86 5.96
C GLY A 307 8.45 15.64 5.47
N GLY A 308 7.98 15.63 4.22
CA GLY A 308 7.42 14.44 3.58
C GLY A 308 8.50 13.58 2.95
N GLY A 309 8.27 12.28 2.85
CA GLY A 309 9.21 11.36 2.20
C GLY A 309 9.27 11.54 0.69
N GLY A 310 10.42 11.22 0.09
CA GLY A 310 10.56 11.18 -1.37
C GLY A 310 9.83 10.00 -2.00
N SER A 311 9.54 10.10 -3.29
CA SER A 311 8.88 9.08 -4.10
C SER A 311 9.77 8.56 -5.21
N TYR A 312 9.47 7.37 -5.73
CA TYR A 312 10.21 6.72 -6.80
C TYR A 312 9.26 5.95 -7.72
N VAL A 313 9.56 5.93 -9.02
CA VAL A 313 8.94 5.05 -10.02
C VAL A 313 10.03 4.47 -10.90
N GLU A 314 9.90 3.21 -11.28
CA GLU A 314 10.81 2.56 -12.21
C GLU A 314 10.73 3.20 -13.61
N ASN A 315 9.52 3.52 -14.06
CA ASN A 315 9.27 4.09 -15.37
C ASN A 315 9.03 5.60 -15.27
N ALA A 316 9.93 6.39 -15.87
CA ALA A 316 9.89 7.84 -15.85
C ALA A 316 8.66 8.46 -16.55
N THR A 317 7.87 7.68 -17.31
CA THR A 317 6.62 8.18 -17.90
C THR A 317 5.45 8.15 -16.94
N TRP A 318 5.60 7.57 -15.75
CA TRP A 318 4.57 7.55 -14.73
C TRP A 318 4.45 8.92 -14.06
N SER A 319 3.24 9.25 -13.59
CA SER A 319 3.01 10.50 -12.88
C SER A 319 3.15 10.31 -11.38
N ILE A 320 3.76 11.32 -10.74
CA ILE A 320 3.77 11.45 -9.29
C ILE A 320 3.22 12.83 -8.94
N THR A 321 2.16 12.86 -8.12
CA THR A 321 1.53 14.09 -7.64
C THR A 321 1.89 14.28 -6.18
N LYS A 322 2.66 15.34 -5.89
CA LYS A 322 3.00 15.77 -4.54
C LYS A 322 1.75 16.02 -3.71
N GLY A 323 1.60 15.32 -2.58
CA GLY A 323 0.43 15.46 -1.71
C GLY A 323 -0.92 15.13 -2.36
N GLY A 324 -0.92 14.32 -3.42
CA GLY A 324 -2.11 14.06 -4.25
C GLY A 324 -3.12 13.07 -3.66
N CYS A 325 -2.82 12.47 -2.50
CA CYS A 325 -3.71 11.52 -1.84
C CYS A 325 -4.70 12.22 -0.90
N ASP A 326 -5.77 11.52 -0.57
CA ASP A 326 -6.63 11.92 0.54
C ASP A 326 -5.96 11.69 1.89
N GLU A 327 -6.51 12.32 2.93
CA GLU A 327 -6.01 12.12 4.27
C GLU A 327 -6.37 10.71 4.76
N GLY A 328 -5.38 9.96 5.24
CA GLY A 328 -5.57 8.59 5.70
C GLY A 328 -4.35 7.72 5.46
N ASP A 329 -4.58 6.41 5.53
CA ASP A 329 -3.59 5.41 5.14
C ASP A 329 -3.32 5.43 3.64
N GLY A 330 -2.21 4.83 3.25
CA GLY A 330 -1.90 4.56 1.86
C GLY A 330 -2.74 3.42 1.28
N TYR A 331 -2.53 3.19 -0.01
CA TYR A 331 -3.04 2.01 -0.72
C TYR A 331 -2.21 1.74 -1.97
N VAL A 332 -2.40 0.56 -2.56
CA VAL A 332 -1.94 0.23 -3.91
C VAL A 332 -3.06 -0.51 -4.63
N SER A 333 -3.47 -0.05 -5.80
CA SER A 333 -4.40 -0.76 -6.66
C SER A 333 -3.74 -1.15 -7.98
N PHE A 334 -4.00 -2.38 -8.41
CA PHE A 334 -3.71 -2.85 -9.77
C PHE A 334 -5.04 -3.13 -10.47
N HIS A 335 -5.29 -2.43 -11.58
CA HIS A 335 -6.42 -2.66 -12.45
C HIS A 335 -5.95 -3.31 -13.75
N ASN A 336 -6.48 -4.48 -14.11
CA ASN A 336 -6.14 -5.09 -15.40
C ASN A 336 -6.89 -4.38 -16.53
N GLU A 337 -6.14 -3.95 -17.55
CA GLU A 337 -6.65 -3.21 -18.72
C GLU A 337 -7.01 -4.12 -19.92
N ASP A 338 -6.74 -5.42 -19.81
CA ASP A 338 -6.92 -6.42 -20.88
C ASP A 338 -8.27 -7.16 -20.82
#